data_AF-A0A956KVW1-F1
#
_entry.id   AF-A0A956KVW1-F1
#
_cell.length_a   1.000
_cell.length_b   1.000
_cell.length_c   1.000
_cell.angle_alpha   90.00
_cell.angle_beta   90.00
_cell.angle_gamma   90.00
#
_symmetry.space_group_name_H-M   'P 1'
#
loop_
_entity.id
_entity.type
_entity.pdbx_description
1 polymer ?
#
loop_
_entity_poly.entity_id
_entity_poly.type
_entity_poly.pdbx_seq_one_letter_code
_entity_poly.pdbx_strand_id
1 'polypeptide(L)'
;MSTTHPLRLREDVHLGIVYDDRTPFGSGLSGLSDALIQRTCAPLRAAVSRDGWAAVEAHSQAWMDKLMGPRALGALYERPDVLREACVYPPAEQVVPVGLTVAVPGTDSVTRAVFPLDDGLRASLAGWMGQWQAHAPRPRSIGAAALWDRLHELGAFEPDHAPRQPLEDGVTFIGHATVAVQALGTQLLFDPYLIPPSAADPPGLRPHTACDLRPSAMFVTHSHADHFDPATLLRFPADTPIVVPVVPRESLLSTDMARRLRELGFSRVCTLGWHDALEIGPLRVTALPFYGEQPTDDRMLHPEARNLGNTYLVEGLGRRVALVADAGRDEAGSTIDMAAQLQARRGPLDVLFGGFRAWRVAPIRYVGTSIARYLLFVPREDRTRVQQIMNDADDFVATGRAWGARTIVPYANGGTPWFARIGLGPHGDPDHPDDENIDPPLELVERAMAEAAPADAVLVDQTVKLLDGTDKSLADYRGKALLLVNTASECGYTPQYADLQALYAKYKGRGLEVLAFPSNDFGGQEPGTPEQIREFVDSEYAVEFEMFDKVAIKGPDKAPLYRALTEQTPEGIRGEVKWNFTKFLVDPQGRVVQRFESAVEPTDPQMIEAIERVLPKA
;
A
#
# COMPACT_ATOMS: atom_id res chain seq x y z
N MET A 1 25.20 8.70 -40.37
CA MET A 1 24.09 7.93 -40.98
C MET A 1 22.89 8.11 -40.09
N SER A 2 21.87 8.82 -40.57
CA SER A 2 20.69 9.25 -39.81
C SER A 2 19.83 8.03 -39.46
N THR A 3 19.82 7.59 -38.21
CA THR A 3 18.93 6.53 -37.74
C THR A 3 17.50 7.08 -37.71
N THR A 4 16.74 6.80 -38.77
CA THR A 4 15.31 7.13 -38.90
C THR A 4 14.40 6.13 -38.20
N HIS A 5 14.96 5.19 -37.45
CA HIS A 5 14.18 4.17 -36.74
C HIS A 5 13.67 4.72 -35.41
N PRO A 6 12.39 4.50 -35.09
CA PRO A 6 11.85 4.87 -33.78
C PRO A 6 12.58 4.10 -32.68
N LEU A 7 12.96 4.81 -31.62
CA LEU A 7 13.67 4.26 -30.47
C LEU A 7 12.92 4.62 -29.19
N ARG A 8 13.11 3.80 -28.15
CA ARG A 8 12.51 4.04 -26.85
C ARG A 8 13.55 4.25 -25.76
N LEU A 9 13.25 5.13 -24.80
CA LEU A 9 14.09 5.33 -23.63
C LEU A 9 14.12 4.05 -22.79
N ARG A 10 15.32 3.54 -22.49
CA ARG A 10 15.52 2.33 -21.69
C ARG A 10 14.92 2.49 -20.29
N GLU A 11 14.43 1.38 -19.76
CA GLU A 11 13.79 1.32 -18.43
C GLU A 11 14.76 1.51 -17.29
N ASP A 12 16.04 1.13 -17.49
CA ASP A 12 17.10 1.17 -16.50
C ASP A 12 17.84 2.52 -16.43
N VAL A 13 17.52 3.46 -17.33
CA VAL A 13 18.03 4.83 -17.26
C VAL A 13 17.50 5.50 -16.00
N HIS A 14 18.30 6.27 -15.29
CA HIS A 14 17.85 7.13 -14.21
C HIS A 14 17.77 8.57 -14.71
N LEU A 15 16.72 9.28 -14.30
CA LEU A 15 16.51 10.69 -14.61
C LEU A 15 16.49 11.48 -13.30
N GLY A 16 16.78 12.77 -13.39
CA GLY A 16 16.60 13.71 -12.29
C GLY A 16 16.55 15.14 -12.80
N ILE A 17 16.00 16.04 -11.99
CA ILE A 17 15.89 17.45 -12.34
C ILE A 17 16.86 18.27 -11.50
N VAL A 18 17.63 19.12 -12.18
CA VAL A 18 18.50 20.11 -11.54
C VAL A 18 17.75 21.42 -11.47
N TYR A 19 17.66 21.97 -10.26
CA TYR A 19 17.09 23.28 -10.02
C TYR A 19 18.19 24.30 -9.77
N ASP A 20 18.10 25.46 -10.42
CA ASP A 20 18.77 26.68 -9.98
C ASP A 20 17.86 27.34 -8.95
N ASP A 21 18.27 27.25 -7.69
CA ASP A 21 17.55 27.81 -6.57
C ASP A 21 18.31 29.03 -6.05
N ARG A 22 17.77 30.20 -6.39
CA ARG A 22 18.34 31.50 -6.03
C ARG A 22 17.68 32.12 -4.81
N THR A 23 16.82 31.35 -4.12
CA THR A 23 16.14 31.83 -2.93
C THR A 23 17.15 32.07 -1.79
N PRO A 24 16.90 33.04 -0.89
CA PRO A 24 17.87 33.39 0.15
C PRO A 24 18.23 32.27 1.13
N PHE A 25 17.30 31.35 1.36
CA PHE A 25 17.44 30.24 2.33
C PHE A 25 17.42 28.85 1.70
N GLY A 26 17.00 28.73 0.43
CA GLY A 26 16.68 27.47 -0.21
C GLY A 26 15.19 27.14 -0.15
N SER A 27 14.75 26.34 -1.13
CA SER A 27 13.41 25.78 -1.26
C SER A 27 13.35 24.32 -0.81
N GLY A 28 12.14 23.75 -0.80
CA GLY A 28 11.94 22.31 -0.57
C GLY A 28 12.49 21.40 -1.66
N LEU A 29 12.87 21.93 -2.84
CA LEU A 29 13.29 21.15 -4.00
C LEU A 29 14.81 21.01 -4.16
N SER A 30 15.59 21.97 -3.65
CA SER A 30 17.04 22.04 -3.93
C SER A 30 17.92 21.43 -2.83
N GLY A 31 17.34 21.15 -1.66
CA GLY A 31 18.07 20.70 -0.47
C GLY A 31 19.03 21.75 0.12
N LEU A 32 19.06 22.98 -0.41
CA LEU A 32 19.95 24.04 0.05
C LEU A 32 19.68 24.44 1.51
N SER A 33 18.41 24.48 1.91
CA SER A 33 17.97 24.77 3.27
C SER A 33 18.48 23.71 4.26
N ASP A 34 18.27 22.43 3.95
CA ASP A 34 18.76 21.31 4.75
C ASP A 34 20.29 21.33 4.86
N ALA A 35 21.00 21.53 3.74
CA ALA A 35 22.47 21.61 3.73
C ALA A 35 22.99 22.78 4.59
N LEU A 36 22.31 23.93 4.57
CA LEU A 36 22.66 25.09 5.40
C LEU A 36 22.42 24.80 6.89
N ILE A 37 21.27 24.21 7.24
CA ILE A 37 20.96 23.81 8.62
C ILE A 37 22.00 22.81 9.10
N GLN A 38 22.27 21.78 8.31
CA GLN A 38 23.27 20.77 8.59
C GLN A 38 24.66 21.40 8.77
N ARG A 39 25.09 22.35 7.93
CA ARG A 39 26.38 23.03 8.10
C ARG A 39 26.43 23.80 9.42
N THR A 40 25.36 24.54 9.74
CA THR A 40 25.23 25.28 11.00
C THR A 40 25.31 24.36 12.22
N CYS A 41 24.76 23.15 12.10
CA CYS A 41 24.74 22.14 13.15
C CYS A 41 25.92 21.16 13.12
N ALA A 42 26.99 21.41 12.36
CA ALA A 42 28.15 20.52 12.30
C ALA A 42 28.75 20.16 13.68
N PRO A 43 28.77 21.06 14.70
CA PRO A 43 29.22 20.68 16.04
C PRO A 43 28.34 19.64 16.73
N LEU A 44 27.02 19.64 16.47
CA LEU A 44 26.10 18.62 16.99
C LEU A 44 26.45 17.26 16.38
N ARG A 45 26.59 17.18 15.04
CA ARG A 45 26.97 15.93 14.38
C ARG A 45 28.30 15.38 14.89
N ALA A 46 29.29 16.25 15.10
CA ALA A 46 30.57 15.82 15.67
C ALA A 46 30.43 15.27 17.11
N ALA A 47 29.46 15.76 17.89
CA ALA A 47 29.15 15.20 19.20
C ALA A 47 28.41 13.86 19.08
N VAL A 48 27.42 13.75 18.19
CA VAL A 48 26.72 12.48 17.91
C VAL A 48 27.72 11.40 17.48
N SER A 49 28.64 11.70 16.55
CA SER A 49 29.66 10.74 16.11
C SER A 49 30.63 10.31 17.21
N ARG A 50 30.83 11.13 18.25
CA ARG A 50 31.76 10.82 19.35
C ARG A 50 31.07 10.10 20.50
N ASP A 51 29.86 10.53 20.86
CA ASP A 51 29.19 10.17 22.11
C ASP A 51 27.86 9.41 21.89
N GLY A 52 27.37 9.32 20.65
CA GLY A 52 26.07 8.73 20.31
C GLY A 52 24.88 9.66 20.55
N TRP A 53 23.71 9.28 20.02
CA TRP A 53 22.48 10.08 20.16
C TRP A 53 21.99 10.14 21.61
N ALA A 54 22.03 9.03 22.35
CA ALA A 54 21.57 8.98 23.74
C ALA A 54 22.27 10.03 24.63
N ALA A 55 23.59 10.20 24.48
CA ALA A 55 24.36 11.19 25.25
C ALA A 55 24.03 12.64 24.85
N VAL A 56 23.78 12.87 23.57
CA VAL A 56 23.36 14.17 23.03
C VAL A 56 21.97 14.56 23.52
N GLU A 57 21.02 13.61 23.51
CA GLU A 57 19.65 13.82 23.96
C GLU A 57 19.54 14.09 25.47
N ALA A 58 20.38 13.45 26.28
CA ALA A 58 20.50 13.74 27.70
C ALA A 58 20.85 15.22 28.00
N HIS A 59 21.45 15.92 27.02
CA HIS A 59 21.79 17.34 27.09
C HIS A 59 21.05 18.16 26.01
N SER A 60 19.90 17.69 25.55
CA SER A 60 19.14 18.29 24.45
C SER A 60 18.87 19.77 24.66
N GLN A 61 18.47 20.20 25.87
CA GLN A 61 18.22 21.61 26.17
C GLN A 61 19.43 22.50 25.88
N ALA A 62 20.62 22.11 26.36
CA ALA A 62 21.84 22.88 26.14
C ALA A 62 22.25 22.94 24.66
N TRP A 63 22.04 21.84 23.94
CA TRP A 63 22.23 21.81 22.48
C TRP A 63 21.24 22.71 21.76
N MET A 64 19.96 22.65 22.11
CA MET A 64 18.91 23.47 21.51
C MET A 64 19.16 24.96 21.77
N ASP A 65 19.56 25.36 22.98
CA ASP A 65 19.92 26.75 23.27
C ASP A 65 21.10 27.24 22.41
N LYS A 66 22.08 26.36 22.16
CA LYS A 66 23.22 26.67 21.28
C LYS A 66 22.80 26.77 19.80
N LEU A 67 22.02 25.82 19.31
CA LEU A 67 21.60 25.74 17.90
C LEU A 67 20.61 26.85 17.54
N MET A 68 19.71 27.20 18.47
CA MET A 68 18.72 28.26 18.29
C MET A 68 19.24 29.64 18.71
N GLY A 69 20.53 29.74 19.08
CA GLY A 69 21.17 31.01 19.43
C GLY A 69 21.25 32.00 18.25
N PRO A 70 21.43 33.30 18.51
CA PRO A 70 21.36 34.37 17.51
C PRO A 70 22.47 34.34 16.43
N ARG A 71 23.53 33.54 16.64
CA ARG A 71 24.62 33.32 15.68
C ARG A 71 24.52 31.98 14.93
N ALA A 72 23.46 31.21 15.19
CA ALA A 72 23.19 29.92 14.59
C ALA A 72 21.82 29.95 13.89
N LEU A 73 20.96 28.95 14.07
CA LEU A 73 19.63 28.92 13.43
C LEU A 73 18.73 30.07 13.91
N GLY A 74 18.98 30.63 15.10
CA GLY A 74 18.28 31.83 15.59
C GLY A 74 18.44 33.05 14.68
N ALA A 75 19.47 33.11 13.83
CA ALA A 75 19.64 34.18 12.85
C ALA A 75 18.59 34.16 11.72
N LEU A 76 17.88 33.04 11.54
CA LEU A 76 16.81 32.88 10.55
C LEU A 76 15.48 33.49 11.01
N TYR A 77 15.41 33.87 12.29
CA TYR A 77 14.25 34.50 12.91
C TYR A 77 14.41 36.02 12.89
N GLU A 78 13.30 36.73 12.72
CA GLU A 78 13.26 38.20 12.88
C GLU A 78 13.19 38.59 14.35
N ARG A 79 12.46 37.79 15.12
CA ARG A 79 12.29 37.87 16.57
C ARG A 79 11.93 36.47 17.09
N PRO A 80 11.93 36.22 18.42
CA PRO A 80 11.57 34.90 18.95
C PRO A 80 10.29 34.37 18.32
N ASP A 81 10.36 33.12 17.85
CA ASP A 81 9.26 32.34 17.27
C ASP A 81 8.64 32.92 15.98
N VAL A 82 9.27 33.92 15.36
CA VAL A 82 8.87 34.47 14.06
C VAL A 82 10.02 34.33 13.07
N LEU A 83 9.89 33.38 12.14
CA LEU A 83 10.82 33.19 11.04
C LEU A 83 10.75 34.37 10.06
N ARG A 84 11.89 34.67 9.42
CA ARG A 84 11.89 35.58 8.27
C ARG A 84 11.00 35.03 7.18
N GLU A 85 10.26 35.90 6.51
CA GLU A 85 9.30 35.49 5.48
C GLU A 85 9.96 34.61 4.40
N ALA A 86 11.17 34.93 3.96
CA ALA A 86 11.89 34.15 2.96
C ALA A 86 12.34 32.75 3.42
N CYS A 87 12.33 32.47 4.73
CA CYS A 87 12.57 31.12 5.28
C CYS A 87 11.28 30.29 5.32
N VAL A 88 10.12 30.93 5.46
CA VAL A 88 8.81 30.26 5.45
C VAL A 88 8.32 30.06 4.02
N TYR A 89 8.47 31.10 3.19
CA TYR A 89 7.95 31.20 1.83
C TYR A 89 9.06 31.55 0.84
N PRO A 90 9.84 30.56 0.39
CA PRO A 90 10.83 30.76 -0.66
C PRO A 90 10.13 31.31 -1.92
N PRO A 91 10.65 32.37 -2.56
CA PRO A 91 10.04 32.90 -3.78
C PRO A 91 10.10 31.87 -4.93
N ALA A 92 8.94 31.30 -5.26
CA ALA A 92 8.82 30.17 -6.19
C ALA A 92 9.43 30.45 -7.57
N GLU A 93 9.42 31.69 -8.05
CA GLU A 93 10.03 32.12 -9.31
C GLU A 93 11.56 32.15 -9.32
N GLN A 94 12.19 32.04 -8.15
CA GLN A 94 13.64 31.94 -8.02
C GLN A 94 14.14 30.49 -8.01
N VAL A 95 13.22 29.53 -8.05
CA VAL A 95 13.51 28.09 -8.16
C VAL A 95 13.13 27.66 -9.57
N VAL A 96 14.12 27.40 -10.42
CA VAL A 96 13.90 27.15 -11.86
C VAL A 96 14.54 25.82 -12.25
N PRO A 97 13.84 24.92 -12.98
CA PRO A 97 14.50 23.76 -13.57
C PRO A 97 15.50 24.22 -14.63
N VAL A 98 16.77 23.87 -14.48
CA VAL A 98 17.86 24.28 -15.39
C VAL A 98 18.58 23.11 -16.02
N GLY A 99 18.33 21.89 -15.56
CA GLY A 99 18.98 20.72 -16.12
C GLY A 99 18.23 19.41 -15.93
N LEU A 100 18.50 18.46 -16.81
CA LEU A 100 18.11 17.06 -16.69
C LEU A 100 19.37 16.24 -16.40
N THR A 101 19.44 15.61 -15.23
CA THR A 101 20.45 14.60 -14.96
C THR A 101 20.02 13.27 -15.58
N VAL A 102 20.97 12.56 -16.16
CA VAL A 102 20.75 11.24 -16.76
C VAL A 102 21.87 10.34 -16.31
N ALA A 103 21.53 9.16 -15.81
CA ALA A 103 22.48 8.09 -15.54
C ALA A 103 22.08 6.85 -16.35
N VAL A 104 23.00 6.34 -17.17
CA VAL A 104 22.79 5.17 -18.01
C VAL A 104 23.66 4.02 -17.48
N PRO A 105 23.06 2.92 -17.01
CA PRO A 105 23.80 1.73 -16.63
C PRO A 105 24.45 1.07 -17.86
N GLY A 106 25.72 0.71 -17.73
CA GLY A 106 26.43 -0.24 -18.60
C GLY A 106 26.79 -1.51 -17.82
N THR A 107 27.51 -2.43 -18.46
CA THR A 107 27.86 -3.74 -17.85
C THR A 107 28.63 -3.59 -16.53
N ASP A 108 29.64 -2.70 -16.49
CA ASP A 108 30.54 -2.53 -15.35
C ASP A 108 30.65 -1.07 -14.86
N SER A 109 29.82 -0.16 -15.37
CA SER A 109 29.90 1.27 -15.04
C SER A 109 28.55 1.98 -15.22
N VAL A 110 28.42 3.17 -14.64
CA VAL A 110 27.25 4.05 -14.84
C VAL A 110 27.74 5.37 -15.43
N THR A 111 27.32 5.67 -16.65
CA THR A 111 27.64 6.93 -17.32
C THR A 111 26.65 7.99 -16.88
N ARG A 112 27.14 9.14 -16.38
CA ARG A 112 26.30 10.25 -15.91
C ARG A 112 26.51 11.50 -16.76
N ALA A 113 25.43 12.20 -17.04
CA ALA A 113 25.46 13.49 -17.72
C ALA A 113 24.42 14.44 -17.11
N VAL A 114 24.68 15.75 -17.25
CA VAL A 114 23.71 16.80 -16.96
C VAL A 114 23.47 17.57 -18.25
N PHE A 115 22.22 17.64 -18.67
CA PHE A 115 21.80 18.35 -19.87
C PHE A 115 21.17 19.68 -19.49
N PRO A 116 21.68 20.82 -19.96
CA PRO A 116 21.05 22.11 -19.69
C PRO A 116 19.67 22.18 -20.36
N LEU A 117 18.71 22.77 -19.64
CA LEU A 117 17.36 23.03 -20.13
C LEU A 117 17.21 24.53 -20.37
N ASP A 118 17.24 24.93 -21.64
CA ASP A 118 16.77 26.27 -22.02
C ASP A 118 15.23 26.36 -21.88
N ASP A 119 14.68 27.57 -21.95
CA ASP A 119 13.25 27.80 -21.73
C ASP A 119 12.35 26.98 -22.69
N GLY A 120 12.80 26.79 -23.93
CA GLY A 120 12.02 26.07 -24.95
C GLY A 120 12.03 24.55 -24.74
N LEU A 121 13.21 23.99 -24.44
CA LEU A 121 13.33 22.58 -24.11
C LEU A 121 12.64 22.25 -22.79
N ARG A 122 12.77 23.12 -21.78
CA ARG A 122 12.11 22.98 -20.48
C ARG A 122 10.59 22.90 -20.63
N ALA A 123 9.98 23.84 -21.34
CA ALA A 123 8.53 23.89 -21.56
C ALA A 123 7.98 22.75 -22.44
N SER A 124 8.84 21.97 -23.10
CA SER A 124 8.44 20.83 -23.95
C SER A 124 9.02 19.50 -23.50
N LEU A 125 9.72 19.46 -22.34
CA LEU A 125 10.50 18.31 -21.90
C LEU A 125 9.61 17.08 -21.72
N ALA A 126 8.51 17.20 -20.95
CA ALA A 126 7.56 16.10 -20.75
C ALA A 126 6.99 15.57 -22.07
N GLY A 127 6.72 16.48 -23.03
CA GLY A 127 6.22 16.11 -24.35
C GLY A 127 7.20 15.21 -25.10
N TRP A 128 8.49 15.56 -25.10
CA TRP A 128 9.53 14.76 -25.75
C TRP A 128 9.81 13.45 -25.02
N MET A 129 9.92 13.49 -23.69
CA MET A 129 10.18 12.30 -22.89
C MET A 129 9.06 11.25 -23.04
N GLY A 130 7.79 11.69 -22.99
CA GLY A 130 6.64 10.82 -23.23
C GLY A 130 6.60 10.25 -24.65
N GLN A 131 6.94 11.05 -25.67
CA GLN A 131 7.06 10.57 -27.05
C GLN A 131 8.15 9.51 -27.20
N TRP A 132 9.31 9.71 -26.59
CA TRP A 132 10.38 8.71 -26.60
C TRP A 132 10.02 7.47 -25.80
N GLN A 133 9.20 7.57 -24.74
CA GLN A 133 8.65 6.37 -24.11
C GLN A 133 7.73 5.59 -25.07
N ALA A 134 7.05 6.29 -25.98
CA ALA A 134 6.15 5.72 -27.00
C ALA A 134 6.83 5.46 -28.36
N HIS A 135 8.15 5.21 -28.38
CA HIS A 135 8.89 4.86 -29.60
C HIS A 135 8.84 5.95 -30.69
N ALA A 136 9.05 7.21 -30.34
CA ALA A 136 9.13 8.29 -31.32
C ALA A 136 10.51 8.37 -32.00
N PRO A 137 10.58 8.86 -33.26
CA PRO A 137 11.85 9.15 -33.92
C PRO A 137 12.53 10.39 -33.31
N ARG A 138 13.80 10.60 -33.69
CA ARG A 138 14.53 11.84 -33.40
C ARG A 138 13.70 13.09 -33.79
N PRO A 139 13.55 14.07 -32.89
CA PRO A 139 12.75 15.26 -33.17
C PRO A 139 13.41 16.21 -34.16
N ARG A 140 12.62 17.13 -34.72
CA ARG A 140 13.10 18.17 -35.66
C ARG A 140 13.54 19.46 -34.96
N SER A 141 12.98 19.76 -33.79
CA SER A 141 13.33 20.96 -33.02
C SER A 141 14.78 20.88 -32.55
N ILE A 142 15.57 21.93 -32.76
CA ILE A 142 17.02 21.94 -32.52
C ILE A 142 17.36 21.51 -31.08
N GLY A 143 16.72 22.08 -30.07
CA GLY A 143 16.99 21.77 -28.66
C GLY A 143 16.69 20.32 -28.29
N ALA A 144 15.48 19.83 -28.61
CA ALA A 144 15.12 18.43 -28.33
C ALA A 144 15.93 17.43 -29.17
N ALA A 145 16.33 17.83 -30.38
CA ALA A 145 17.17 17.00 -31.25
C ALA A 145 18.57 16.85 -30.68
N ALA A 146 19.14 17.93 -30.11
CA ALA A 146 20.40 17.87 -29.39
C ALA A 146 20.30 17.00 -28.14
N LEU A 147 19.22 17.11 -27.35
CA LEU A 147 18.99 16.23 -26.20
C LEU A 147 18.89 14.76 -26.65
N TRP A 148 18.11 14.48 -27.69
CA TRP A 148 17.98 13.13 -28.25
C TRP A 148 19.32 12.58 -28.72
N ASP A 149 20.11 13.35 -29.48
CA ASP A 149 21.42 12.91 -29.98
C ASP A 149 22.35 12.54 -28.83
N ARG A 150 22.35 13.34 -27.77
CA ARG A 150 23.18 13.07 -26.59
C ARG A 150 22.70 11.86 -25.80
N LEU A 151 21.39 11.69 -25.62
CA LEU A 151 20.82 10.48 -25.01
C LEU A 151 21.18 9.23 -25.83
N HIS A 152 21.13 9.34 -27.15
CA HIS A 152 21.52 8.27 -28.06
C HIS A 152 23.01 7.95 -27.96
N GLU A 153 23.89 8.96 -27.91
CA GLU A 153 25.33 8.80 -27.68
C GLU A 153 25.65 8.11 -26.35
N LEU A 154 24.84 8.36 -25.32
CA LEU A 154 24.95 7.70 -24.01
C LEU A 154 24.40 6.27 -24.00
N GLY A 155 23.77 5.81 -25.09
CA GLY A 155 23.11 4.51 -25.15
C GLY A 155 21.85 4.45 -24.27
N ALA A 156 21.17 5.57 -24.07
CA ALA A 156 19.94 5.65 -23.27
C ALA A 156 18.70 5.07 -24.00
N PHE A 157 18.84 4.74 -25.28
CA PHE A 157 17.76 4.23 -26.12
C PHE A 157 17.93 2.76 -26.49
N GLU A 158 16.81 2.07 -26.68
CA GLU A 158 16.74 0.67 -27.13
C GLU A 158 15.78 0.49 -28.33
N PRO A 159 16.08 -0.47 -29.23
CA PRO A 159 15.15 -0.90 -30.27
C PRO A 159 14.11 -1.84 -29.65
N ASP A 160 12.92 -1.29 -29.41
CA ASP A 160 11.65 -1.93 -29.06
C ASP A 160 11.64 -3.33 -28.39
N HIS A 161 10.96 -3.42 -27.24
CA HIS A 161 10.65 -4.67 -26.56
C HIS A 161 9.15 -4.94 -26.61
N ALA A 162 8.78 -6.23 -26.74
CA ALA A 162 7.38 -6.65 -26.72
C ALA A 162 6.64 -6.01 -25.51
N PRO A 163 5.46 -5.40 -25.74
CA PRO A 163 4.70 -4.81 -24.65
C PRO A 163 4.40 -5.87 -23.59
N ARG A 164 4.68 -5.55 -22.33
CA ARG A 164 4.36 -6.42 -21.21
C ARG A 164 2.83 -6.45 -21.02
N GLN A 165 2.34 -7.55 -20.45
CA GLN A 165 0.92 -7.65 -20.11
C GLN A 165 0.54 -6.49 -19.17
N PRO A 166 -0.57 -5.78 -19.45
CA PRO A 166 -1.10 -4.81 -18.52
C PRO A 166 -1.37 -5.44 -17.15
N LEU A 167 -1.38 -4.62 -16.10
CA LEU A 167 -1.89 -5.06 -14.81
C LEU A 167 -3.32 -5.60 -14.94
N GLU A 168 -3.69 -6.54 -14.10
CA GLU A 168 -5.07 -7.04 -14.03
C GLU A 168 -5.97 -6.06 -13.27
N ASP A 169 -7.29 -6.22 -13.39
CA ASP A 169 -8.26 -5.46 -12.61
C ASP A 169 -8.10 -5.78 -11.11
N GLY A 170 -7.95 -4.74 -10.29
CA GLY A 170 -7.65 -4.89 -8.88
C GLY A 170 -6.85 -3.72 -8.31
N VAL A 171 -6.16 -4.01 -7.21
CA VAL A 171 -5.21 -3.08 -6.59
C VAL A 171 -3.84 -3.73 -6.59
N THR A 172 -2.85 -3.04 -7.12
CA THR A 172 -1.47 -3.50 -7.21
C THR A 172 -0.60 -2.56 -6.39
N PHE A 173 0.02 -3.10 -5.34
CA PHE A 173 1.09 -2.40 -4.63
C PHE A 173 2.37 -2.51 -5.45
N ILE A 174 2.93 -1.38 -5.87
CA ILE A 174 4.14 -1.33 -6.70
C ILE A 174 5.39 -1.16 -5.85
N GLY A 175 5.33 -0.35 -4.79
CA GLY A 175 6.46 -0.15 -3.85
C GLY A 175 6.47 1.25 -3.25
N HIS A 176 7.07 1.40 -2.08
CA HIS A 176 6.97 2.61 -1.25
C HIS A 176 5.53 3.09 -1.11
N ALA A 177 5.14 4.24 -1.67
CA ALA A 177 3.76 4.73 -1.68
C ALA A 177 3.05 4.54 -3.03
N THR A 178 3.72 3.90 -4.00
CA THR A 178 3.18 3.71 -5.34
C THR A 178 2.15 2.57 -5.37
N VAL A 179 0.92 2.92 -5.74
CA VAL A 179 -0.21 1.97 -5.85
C VAL A 179 -0.94 2.21 -7.15
N ALA A 180 -1.26 1.14 -7.87
CA ALA A 180 -2.16 1.17 -9.01
C ALA A 180 -3.53 0.60 -8.64
N VAL A 181 -4.60 1.31 -8.98
CA VAL A 181 -5.98 0.81 -8.90
C VAL A 181 -6.52 0.70 -10.31
N GLN A 182 -6.92 -0.51 -10.72
CA GLN A 182 -7.35 -0.80 -12.06
C GLN A 182 -8.74 -1.45 -12.11
N ALA A 183 -9.56 -0.98 -13.06
CA ALA A 183 -10.91 -1.47 -13.29
C ALA A 183 -11.35 -1.21 -14.73
N LEU A 184 -11.74 -2.26 -15.46
CA LEU A 184 -12.28 -2.20 -16.82
C LEU A 184 -11.42 -1.35 -17.76
N GLY A 185 -10.10 -1.54 -17.72
CA GLY A 185 -9.13 -0.82 -18.55
C GLY A 185 -8.85 0.62 -18.13
N THR A 186 -9.44 1.10 -17.03
CA THR A 186 -9.06 2.37 -16.39
C THR A 186 -8.05 2.08 -15.29
N GLN A 187 -6.88 2.73 -15.36
CA GLN A 187 -5.83 2.61 -14.35
C GLN A 187 -5.58 3.96 -13.69
N LEU A 188 -5.64 4.01 -12.37
CA LEU A 188 -5.25 5.16 -11.56
C LEU A 188 -3.94 4.83 -10.84
N LEU A 189 -2.96 5.72 -10.93
CA LEU A 189 -1.66 5.54 -10.30
C LEU A 189 -1.44 6.60 -9.22
N PHE A 190 -1.18 6.17 -7.99
CA PHE A 190 -0.96 7.04 -6.83
C PHE A 190 0.53 7.08 -6.48
N ASP A 191 1.03 8.26 -6.11
CA ASP A 191 2.42 8.56 -5.76
C ASP A 191 3.44 7.83 -6.65
N PRO A 192 3.48 8.11 -7.98
CA PRO A 192 4.35 7.40 -8.89
C PRO A 192 5.83 7.63 -8.55
N TYR A 193 6.48 6.60 -8.01
CA TYR A 193 7.91 6.55 -7.76
C TYR A 193 8.45 5.20 -8.24
N LEU A 194 9.11 5.20 -9.40
CA LEU A 194 9.57 3.96 -10.03
C LEU A 194 11.09 3.86 -9.95
N ILE A 195 11.57 2.73 -9.40
CA ILE A 195 13.00 2.46 -9.34
C ILE A 195 13.39 1.65 -10.59
N PRO A 196 14.34 2.17 -11.40
CA PRO A 196 14.86 1.43 -12.53
C PRO A 196 15.44 0.06 -12.13
N PRO A 197 15.21 -1.00 -12.93
CA PRO A 197 15.77 -2.31 -12.68
C PRO A 197 17.29 -2.27 -12.56
N SER A 198 17.85 -3.09 -11.69
CA SER A 198 19.28 -3.19 -11.45
C SER A 198 19.75 -4.63 -11.42
N ALA A 199 21.01 -4.86 -11.83
CA ALA A 199 21.68 -6.14 -11.66
C ALA A 199 21.82 -6.57 -10.17
N ALA A 200 21.64 -5.62 -9.24
CA ALA A 200 21.61 -5.89 -7.81
C ALA A 200 20.24 -6.36 -7.30
N ASP A 201 19.19 -6.32 -8.11
CA ASP A 201 17.86 -6.75 -7.70
C ASP A 201 17.79 -8.30 -7.61
N PRO A 202 16.97 -8.87 -6.71
CA PRO A 202 16.91 -10.32 -6.49
C PRO A 202 16.52 -11.11 -7.77
N PRO A 203 17.17 -12.25 -8.07
CA PRO A 203 16.82 -13.07 -9.22
C PRO A 203 15.34 -13.48 -9.23
N GLY A 204 14.67 -13.29 -10.37
CA GLY A 204 13.25 -13.66 -10.56
C GLY A 204 12.25 -12.61 -10.06
N LEU A 205 12.69 -11.58 -9.35
CA LEU A 205 11.88 -10.41 -9.00
C LEU A 205 12.35 -9.21 -9.80
N ARG A 206 11.41 -8.40 -10.28
CA ARG A 206 11.72 -7.16 -10.99
C ARG A 206 10.78 -6.03 -10.55
N PRO A 207 11.28 -4.81 -10.32
CA PRO A 207 10.43 -3.66 -10.11
C PRO A 207 9.49 -3.45 -11.31
N HIS A 208 8.28 -2.98 -11.04
CA HIS A 208 7.44 -2.45 -12.12
C HIS A 208 8.09 -1.19 -12.72
N THR A 209 8.04 -1.08 -14.04
CA THR A 209 8.55 0.06 -14.79
C THR A 209 7.38 0.86 -15.37
N ALA A 210 7.65 2.06 -15.89
CA ALA A 210 6.62 2.86 -16.56
C ALA A 210 5.94 2.12 -17.72
N CYS A 211 6.59 1.08 -18.26
CA CYS A 211 6.08 0.31 -19.39
C CYS A 211 5.10 -0.78 -18.99
N ASP A 212 5.07 -1.14 -17.71
CA ASP A 212 4.03 -1.99 -17.13
C ASP A 212 2.72 -1.21 -16.88
N LEU A 213 2.77 0.13 -16.97
CA LEU A 213 1.71 1.02 -16.50
C LEU A 213 1.11 1.84 -17.65
N ARG A 214 -0.21 2.03 -17.62
CA ARG A 214 -0.98 2.84 -18.59
C ARG A 214 -2.00 3.69 -17.83
N PRO A 215 -1.54 4.64 -17.00
CA PRO A 215 -2.44 5.42 -16.16
C PRO A 215 -3.39 6.27 -17.02
N SER A 216 -4.68 6.16 -16.75
CA SER A 216 -5.70 7.10 -17.20
C SER A 216 -5.64 8.42 -16.43
N ALA A 217 -5.11 8.37 -15.20
CA ALA A 217 -4.67 9.53 -14.43
C ALA A 217 -3.66 9.12 -13.36
N MET A 218 -2.85 10.08 -12.93
CA MET A 218 -1.89 9.96 -11.84
C MET A 218 -2.26 10.94 -10.72
N PHE A 219 -2.08 10.53 -9.48
CA PHE A 219 -2.40 11.30 -8.29
C PHE A 219 -1.15 11.38 -7.40
N VAL A 220 -0.85 12.58 -6.90
CA VAL A 220 0.22 12.78 -5.92
C VAL A 220 -0.40 13.25 -4.62
N THR A 221 0.00 12.66 -3.50
CA THR A 221 -0.54 12.93 -2.17
C THR A 221 0.02 14.22 -1.61
N HIS A 222 1.34 14.41 -1.64
CA HIS A 222 2.02 15.59 -1.11
C HIS A 222 3.40 15.75 -1.75
N SER A 223 4.12 16.83 -1.39
CA SER A 223 5.29 17.28 -2.15
C SER A 223 6.65 16.73 -1.72
N HIS A 224 6.72 15.78 -0.79
CA HIS A 224 8.01 15.17 -0.43
C HIS A 224 8.59 14.35 -1.58
N ALA A 225 9.91 14.27 -1.63
CA ALA A 225 10.64 13.76 -2.78
C ALA A 225 10.40 12.27 -3.06
N ASP A 226 9.98 11.50 -2.06
CA ASP A 226 9.64 10.09 -2.15
C ASP A 226 8.17 9.84 -2.58
N HIS A 227 7.35 10.88 -2.70
CA HIS A 227 5.96 10.83 -3.21
C HIS A 227 5.79 11.64 -4.50
N PHE A 228 6.52 12.74 -4.61
CA PHE A 228 6.58 13.62 -5.77
C PHE A 228 7.95 13.51 -6.45
N ASP A 229 8.04 12.61 -7.43
CA ASP A 229 9.21 12.46 -8.29
C ASP A 229 8.93 12.88 -9.74
N PRO A 230 9.25 14.14 -10.13
CA PRO A 230 9.12 14.59 -11.51
C PRO A 230 9.86 13.71 -12.52
N ALA A 231 10.94 13.03 -12.11
CA ALA A 231 11.73 12.19 -12.99
C ALA A 231 10.95 10.92 -13.42
N THR A 232 10.25 10.28 -12.48
CA THR A 232 9.29 9.21 -12.76
C THR A 232 8.14 9.72 -13.61
N LEU A 233 7.56 10.87 -13.29
CA LEU A 233 6.43 11.42 -14.04
C LEU A 233 6.78 11.72 -15.50
N LEU A 234 8.02 12.12 -15.79
CA LEU A 234 8.51 12.36 -17.17
C LEU A 234 8.53 11.10 -18.04
N ARG A 235 8.36 9.91 -17.45
CA ARG A 235 8.22 8.64 -18.19
C ARG A 235 6.84 8.47 -18.82
N PHE A 236 5.86 9.30 -18.46
CA PHE A 236 4.50 9.19 -18.96
C PHE A 236 4.21 10.30 -20.00
N PRO A 237 3.23 10.08 -20.90
CA PRO A 237 2.79 11.11 -21.84
C PRO A 237 2.44 12.42 -21.13
N ALA A 238 2.87 13.56 -21.70
CA ALA A 238 2.66 14.88 -21.11
C ALA A 238 1.19 15.30 -20.95
N ASP A 239 0.27 14.62 -21.62
CA ASP A 239 -1.18 14.79 -21.55
C ASP A 239 -1.87 13.73 -20.67
N THR A 240 -1.10 12.88 -19.98
CA THR A 240 -1.63 12.06 -18.88
C THR A 240 -2.10 13.02 -17.79
N PRO A 241 -3.37 12.94 -17.33
CA PRO A 241 -3.85 13.76 -16.24
C PRO A 241 -3.01 13.54 -14.98
N ILE A 242 -2.50 14.62 -14.38
CA ILE A 242 -1.82 14.60 -13.09
C ILE A 242 -2.62 15.46 -12.13
N VAL A 243 -3.08 14.84 -11.04
CA VAL A 243 -3.86 15.46 -9.99
C VAL A 243 -2.97 15.64 -8.77
N VAL A 244 -2.86 16.87 -8.29
CA VAL A 244 -2.06 17.22 -7.10
C VAL A 244 -2.93 18.00 -6.10
N PRO A 245 -2.52 18.14 -4.83
CA PRO A 245 -3.21 18.97 -3.85
C PRO A 245 -3.19 20.45 -4.23
N VAL A 246 -4.11 21.21 -3.64
CA VAL A 246 -4.11 22.67 -3.73
C VAL A 246 -3.01 23.22 -2.81
N VAL A 247 -2.04 23.93 -3.39
CA VAL A 247 -1.02 24.69 -2.66
C VAL A 247 -1.20 26.18 -2.99
N PRO A 248 -1.90 26.96 -2.14
CA PRO A 248 -2.18 28.36 -2.44
C PRO A 248 -0.92 29.23 -2.49
N ARG A 249 0.08 28.87 -1.69
CA ARG A 249 1.38 29.54 -1.60
C ARG A 249 2.44 28.50 -1.29
N GLU A 250 3.47 28.43 -2.14
CA GLU A 250 4.64 27.57 -1.92
C GLU A 250 5.36 27.98 -0.63
N SER A 251 5.60 27.01 0.25
CA SER A 251 6.32 27.15 1.52
C SER A 251 7.52 26.21 1.56
N LEU A 252 8.34 26.33 2.60
CA LEU A 252 9.44 25.41 2.83
C LEU A 252 8.98 23.96 3.11
N LEU A 253 7.72 23.78 3.55
CA LEU A 253 7.11 22.47 3.81
C LEU A 253 6.19 22.00 2.67
N SER A 254 5.92 22.85 1.66
CA SER A 254 4.98 22.51 0.59
C SER A 254 5.32 23.18 -0.73
N THR A 255 5.67 22.36 -1.71
CA THR A 255 5.97 22.80 -3.07
C THR A 255 4.68 22.95 -3.88
N ASP A 256 4.56 24.01 -4.70
CA ASP A 256 3.52 24.09 -5.73
C ASP A 256 3.83 23.13 -6.88
N MET A 257 3.50 21.86 -6.68
CA MET A 257 3.75 20.79 -7.66
C MET A 257 3.10 21.10 -9.01
N ALA A 258 1.93 21.75 -9.02
CA ALA A 258 1.24 22.08 -10.25
C ALA A 258 2.05 23.06 -11.11
N ARG A 259 2.66 24.07 -10.48
CA ARG A 259 3.62 24.95 -11.14
C ARG A 259 4.83 24.19 -11.67
N ARG A 260 5.46 23.35 -10.84
CA ARG A 260 6.69 22.62 -11.23
C ARG A 260 6.47 21.68 -12.40
N LEU A 261 5.35 20.98 -12.43
CA LEU A 261 5.00 20.11 -13.55
C LEU A 261 4.73 20.92 -14.83
N ARG A 262 4.02 22.05 -14.74
CA ARG A 262 3.80 22.90 -15.93
C ARG A 262 5.10 23.51 -16.46
N GLU A 263 6.04 23.87 -15.59
CA GLU A 263 7.37 24.33 -15.99
C GLU A 263 8.10 23.28 -16.82
N LEU A 264 7.93 21.98 -16.52
CA LEU A 264 8.51 20.86 -17.27
C LEU A 264 7.70 20.44 -18.53
N GLY A 265 6.61 21.14 -18.84
CA GLY A 265 5.80 20.90 -20.04
C GLY A 265 4.69 19.88 -19.90
N PHE A 266 4.30 19.49 -18.68
CA PHE A 266 3.07 18.71 -18.48
C PHE A 266 1.84 19.57 -18.79
N SER A 267 0.97 19.05 -19.65
CA SER A 267 -0.14 19.81 -20.24
C SER A 267 -1.48 19.64 -19.52
N ARG A 268 -1.65 18.54 -18.76
CA ARG A 268 -2.89 18.21 -18.05
C ARG A 268 -2.67 18.05 -16.55
N VAL A 269 -2.29 19.15 -15.90
CA VAL A 269 -2.10 19.21 -14.44
C VAL A 269 -3.25 19.98 -13.79
N CYS A 270 -3.98 19.31 -12.89
CA CYS A 270 -5.06 19.91 -12.11
C CYS A 270 -4.81 19.75 -10.61
N THR A 271 -5.42 20.65 -9.85
CA THR A 271 -5.42 20.59 -8.38
C THR A 271 -6.75 20.06 -7.89
N LEU A 272 -6.76 19.26 -6.83
CA LEU A 272 -7.97 18.76 -6.19
C LEU A 272 -7.97 19.14 -4.71
N GLY A 273 -9.01 19.84 -4.26
CA GLY A 273 -9.17 20.24 -2.86
C GLY A 273 -9.78 19.11 -2.03
N TRP A 274 -9.67 19.21 -0.70
CA TRP A 274 -10.29 18.24 0.18
C TRP A 274 -11.80 18.15 -0.06
N HIS A 275 -12.29 16.92 -0.08
CA HIS A 275 -13.67 16.50 -0.34
C HIS A 275 -14.15 16.68 -1.80
N ASP A 276 -13.35 17.29 -2.67
CA ASP A 276 -13.61 17.28 -4.10
C ASP A 276 -13.39 15.88 -4.66
N ALA A 277 -14.10 15.56 -5.75
CA ALA A 277 -14.00 14.26 -6.39
C ALA A 277 -13.91 14.37 -7.92
N LEU A 278 -13.24 13.39 -8.51
CA LEU A 278 -13.13 13.20 -9.96
C LEU A 278 -13.67 11.82 -10.33
N GLU A 279 -14.40 11.75 -11.43
CA GLU A 279 -14.83 10.50 -12.05
C GLU A 279 -13.90 10.20 -13.23
N ILE A 280 -13.27 9.03 -13.22
CA ILE A 280 -12.33 8.58 -14.26
C ILE A 280 -12.72 7.15 -14.61
N GLY A 281 -13.31 6.99 -15.80
CA GLY A 281 -13.87 5.70 -16.19
C GLY A 281 -14.93 5.21 -15.17
N PRO A 282 -14.83 3.97 -14.66
CA PRO A 282 -15.74 3.44 -13.64
C PRO A 282 -15.34 3.77 -12.19
N LEU A 283 -14.28 4.57 -12.00
CA LEU A 283 -13.69 4.87 -10.70
C LEU A 283 -13.93 6.32 -10.31
N ARG A 284 -14.43 6.52 -9.09
CA ARG A 284 -14.50 7.81 -8.42
C ARG A 284 -13.32 7.97 -7.49
N VAL A 285 -12.59 9.08 -7.59
CA VAL A 285 -11.54 9.45 -6.64
C VAL A 285 -11.96 10.67 -5.87
N THR A 286 -12.04 10.59 -4.55
CA THR A 286 -12.29 11.72 -3.65
C THR A 286 -10.98 12.08 -2.96
N ALA A 287 -10.54 13.33 -3.07
CA ALA A 287 -9.48 13.84 -2.21
C ALA A 287 -10.02 13.97 -0.78
N LEU A 288 -9.26 13.47 0.17
CA LEU A 288 -9.56 13.50 1.58
C LEU A 288 -8.49 14.32 2.31
N PRO A 289 -8.80 14.80 3.53
CA PRO A 289 -7.83 15.51 4.34
C PRO A 289 -6.51 14.75 4.54
N PHE A 290 -5.41 15.48 4.42
CA PHE A 290 -4.08 15.04 4.83
C PHE A 290 -3.73 15.75 6.13
N TYR A 291 -3.79 15.02 7.23
CA TYR A 291 -3.44 15.48 8.57
C TYR A 291 -2.03 15.03 8.92
N GLY A 292 -1.41 15.71 9.86
CA GLY A 292 -0.06 15.36 10.31
C GLY A 292 0.97 15.64 9.24
N GLU A 293 2.04 14.85 9.30
CA GLU A 293 3.35 15.09 8.70
C GLU A 293 3.82 16.54 8.92
N GLN A 294 3.49 17.07 10.10
CA GLN A 294 3.90 18.39 10.56
C GLN A 294 5.08 18.24 11.51
N PRO A 295 5.95 19.24 11.63
CA PRO A 295 7.08 19.27 12.58
C PRO A 295 6.69 19.10 14.06
N THR A 296 5.41 19.18 14.41
CA THR A 296 4.91 19.03 15.78
C THR A 296 3.65 18.18 15.83
N ASP A 297 3.47 17.43 16.91
CA ASP A 297 2.24 16.68 17.21
C ASP A 297 1.09 17.58 17.73
N ASP A 298 1.45 18.81 18.11
CA ASP A 298 0.61 19.87 18.66
C ASP A 298 0.81 21.14 17.80
N ARG A 299 0.76 22.32 18.42
CA ARG A 299 0.90 23.62 17.76
C ARG A 299 2.24 23.80 17.05
N MET A 300 2.20 24.13 15.77
CA MET A 300 3.36 24.51 14.96
C MET A 300 3.57 26.05 14.95
N LEU A 301 4.81 26.51 14.81
CA LEU A 301 5.07 27.89 14.39
C LEU A 301 4.68 28.07 12.91
N HIS A 302 3.95 29.12 12.58
CA HIS A 302 3.49 29.39 11.20
C HIS A 302 2.56 28.29 10.63
N PRO A 303 1.42 27.98 11.28
CA PRO A 303 0.48 26.94 10.84
C PRO A 303 -0.04 27.13 9.40
N GLU A 304 -0.01 28.36 8.89
CA GLU A 304 -0.33 28.69 7.51
C GLU A 304 0.61 28.04 6.47
N ALA A 305 1.82 27.64 6.87
CA ALA A 305 2.87 27.09 6.01
C ALA A 305 3.00 25.56 6.13
N ARG A 306 2.00 24.91 6.71
CA ARG A 306 1.87 23.45 6.91
C ARG A 306 2.23 22.63 5.68
N ASN A 307 2.61 21.37 5.90
CA ASN A 307 2.68 20.38 4.84
C ASN A 307 1.27 20.11 4.28
N LEU A 308 1.02 20.60 3.07
CA LEU A 308 -0.24 20.52 2.34
C LEU A 308 -0.24 19.27 1.47
N GLY A 309 -1.26 18.44 1.67
CA GLY A 309 -1.43 17.18 0.96
C GLY A 309 -2.90 16.78 0.81
N ASN A 310 -3.11 15.66 0.13
CA ASN A 310 -4.35 14.91 0.05
C ASN A 310 -4.10 13.47 0.45
N THR A 311 -5.04 12.87 1.17
CA THR A 311 -5.25 11.42 1.11
C THR A 311 -6.31 11.13 0.05
N TYR A 312 -6.47 9.88 -0.39
CA TYR A 312 -7.40 9.56 -1.48
C TYR A 312 -8.31 8.39 -1.12
N LEU A 313 -9.60 8.52 -1.44
CA LEU A 313 -10.57 7.43 -1.42
C LEU A 313 -11.02 7.14 -2.85
N VAL A 314 -10.78 5.91 -3.30
CA VAL A 314 -11.18 5.39 -4.61
C VAL A 314 -12.38 4.48 -4.44
N GLU A 315 -13.45 4.72 -5.18
CA GLU A 315 -14.69 3.95 -5.13
C GLU A 315 -15.09 3.52 -6.54
N GLY A 316 -15.44 2.24 -6.73
CA GLY A 316 -15.91 1.75 -8.02
C GLY A 316 -15.99 0.22 -8.08
N LEU A 317 -16.89 -0.30 -8.91
CA LEU A 317 -17.15 -1.75 -9.07
C LEU A 317 -17.38 -2.51 -7.75
N GLY A 318 -18.03 -1.86 -6.79
CA GLY A 318 -18.32 -2.44 -5.48
C GLY A 318 -17.09 -2.55 -4.56
N ARG A 319 -15.97 -1.89 -4.89
CA ARG A 319 -14.78 -1.80 -4.04
C ARG A 319 -14.51 -0.37 -3.58
N ARG A 320 -13.93 -0.24 -2.40
CA ARG A 320 -13.45 1.01 -1.82
C ARG A 320 -12.03 0.86 -1.29
N VAL A 321 -11.14 1.72 -1.78
CA VAL A 321 -9.71 1.71 -1.47
C VAL A 321 -9.32 3.09 -0.96
N ALA A 322 -8.71 3.17 0.22
CA ALA A 322 -8.19 4.43 0.74
C ALA A 322 -6.66 4.38 0.77
N LEU A 323 -6.03 5.50 0.43
CA LEU A 323 -4.59 5.71 0.47
C LEU A 323 -4.32 6.92 1.35
N VAL A 324 -3.71 6.70 2.52
CA VAL A 324 -3.44 7.76 3.50
C VAL A 324 -2.00 8.25 3.51
N ALA A 325 -1.10 7.67 2.70
CA ALA A 325 0.33 8.04 2.64
C ALA A 325 0.92 8.24 4.03
N ASP A 326 1.61 9.35 4.26
CA ASP A 326 2.26 9.71 5.52
C ASP A 326 1.34 10.49 6.46
N ALA A 327 0.02 10.45 6.21
CA ALA A 327 -0.91 11.17 7.06
C ALA A 327 -0.90 10.60 8.49
N GLY A 328 -1.18 11.49 9.42
CA GLY A 328 -1.21 11.21 10.85
C GLY A 328 -2.31 11.99 11.57
N ARG A 329 -1.88 12.78 12.54
CA ARG A 329 -2.70 13.66 13.34
C ARG A 329 -2.01 15.01 13.51
N ASP A 330 -2.80 16.06 13.54
CA ASP A 330 -2.40 17.42 13.91
C ASP A 330 -3.59 18.16 14.52
N GLU A 331 -3.44 19.45 14.76
CA GLU A 331 -4.50 20.32 15.29
C GLU A 331 -5.75 20.43 14.38
N ALA A 332 -5.64 20.09 13.09
CA ALA A 332 -6.74 20.12 12.14
C ALA A 332 -7.54 18.81 12.09
N GLY A 333 -7.00 17.70 12.59
CA GLY A 333 -7.70 16.43 12.68
C GLY A 333 -6.78 15.20 12.72
N SER A 334 -7.38 14.03 12.55
CA SER A 334 -6.65 12.75 12.53
C SER A 334 -7.22 11.81 11.47
N THR A 335 -6.38 10.89 10.99
CA THR A 335 -6.79 9.80 10.11
C THR A 335 -7.87 8.90 10.74
N ILE A 336 -7.80 8.68 12.06
CA ILE A 336 -8.76 7.87 12.83
C ILE A 336 -10.15 8.53 12.83
N ASP A 337 -10.24 9.83 13.16
CA ASP A 337 -11.53 10.53 13.20
C ASP A 337 -12.14 10.66 11.79
N MET A 338 -11.29 10.91 10.78
CA MET A 338 -11.71 10.91 9.39
C MET A 338 -12.28 9.55 8.97
N ALA A 339 -11.60 8.46 9.33
CA ALA A 339 -12.02 7.10 9.03
C ALA A 339 -13.37 6.76 9.67
N ALA A 340 -13.56 7.09 10.96
CA ALA A 340 -14.84 6.89 11.65
C ALA A 340 -15.98 7.66 10.99
N GLN A 341 -15.75 8.92 10.61
CA GLN A 341 -16.75 9.74 9.92
C GLN A 341 -17.11 9.17 8.54
N LEU A 342 -16.13 8.68 7.78
CA LEU A 342 -16.35 8.08 6.46
C LEU A 342 -17.04 6.72 6.57
N GLN A 343 -16.70 5.90 7.57
CA GLN A 343 -17.37 4.64 7.84
C GLN A 343 -18.85 4.86 8.19
N ALA A 344 -19.17 5.83 9.04
CA ALA A 344 -20.56 6.17 9.37
C ALA A 344 -21.37 6.66 8.14
N ARG A 345 -20.74 7.38 7.20
CA ARG A 345 -21.42 7.98 6.04
C ARG A 345 -21.47 7.09 4.80
N ARG A 346 -20.44 6.27 4.58
CA ARG A 346 -20.24 5.49 3.35
C ARG A 346 -20.17 3.98 3.61
N GLY A 347 -19.93 3.54 4.85
CA GLY A 347 -19.78 2.13 5.24
C GLY A 347 -18.32 1.65 5.23
N PRO A 348 -18.07 0.33 5.35
CA PRO A 348 -16.73 -0.24 5.55
C PRO A 348 -15.80 -0.17 4.33
N LEU A 349 -14.50 -0.03 4.56
CA LEU A 349 -13.49 0.01 3.50
C LEU A 349 -13.04 -1.41 3.09
N ASP A 350 -12.70 -1.63 1.82
CA ASP A 350 -12.15 -2.92 1.39
C ASP A 350 -10.64 -2.99 1.65
N VAL A 351 -9.89 -1.97 1.22
CA VAL A 351 -8.44 -1.91 1.39
C VAL A 351 -8.00 -0.53 1.86
N LEU A 352 -7.21 -0.48 2.92
CA LEU A 352 -6.56 0.73 3.43
C LEU A 352 -5.05 0.64 3.20
N PHE A 353 -4.46 1.61 2.51
CA PHE A 353 -3.00 1.80 2.42
C PHE A 353 -2.58 2.97 3.31
N GLY A 354 -1.50 2.82 4.08
CA GLY A 354 -0.97 3.89 4.93
C GLY A 354 0.45 3.62 5.41
N GLY A 355 1.21 4.70 5.56
CA GLY A 355 2.49 4.72 6.25
C GLY A 355 2.29 4.68 7.76
N PHE A 356 3.27 4.13 8.46
CA PHE A 356 3.25 4.06 9.91
C PHE A 356 4.60 4.40 10.55
N ARG A 357 5.51 5.03 9.80
CA ARG A 357 6.87 5.28 10.30
C ARG A 357 6.92 6.11 11.57
N ALA A 358 5.85 6.76 12.01
CA ALA A 358 5.73 7.66 13.16
C ALA A 358 6.62 8.91 13.12
N TRP A 359 7.90 8.74 12.79
CA TRP A 359 9.00 9.67 12.98
C TRP A 359 8.97 10.22 14.40
N ARG A 360 8.85 9.29 15.35
CA ARG A 360 8.69 9.52 16.77
C ARG A 360 10.03 9.85 17.41
N VAL A 361 10.51 11.08 17.19
CA VAL A 361 11.86 11.48 17.58
C VAL A 361 11.87 12.83 18.30
N ALA A 362 12.89 13.06 19.13
CA ALA A 362 13.14 14.38 19.68
C ALA A 362 13.55 15.35 18.55
N PRO A 363 13.08 16.61 18.53
CA PRO A 363 13.38 17.57 17.46
C PRO A 363 14.86 17.76 17.15
N ILE A 364 15.74 17.60 18.15
CA ILE A 364 17.20 17.63 17.95
C ILE A 364 17.70 16.57 16.94
N ARG A 365 17.00 15.43 16.83
CA ARG A 365 17.32 14.37 15.85
C ARG A 365 16.98 14.77 14.42
N TYR A 366 16.06 15.71 14.19
CA TYR A 366 15.71 16.15 12.83
C TYR A 366 16.94 16.57 12.02
N VAL A 367 17.94 17.18 12.68
CA VAL A 367 19.21 17.61 12.06
C VAL A 367 19.99 16.47 11.39
N GLY A 368 19.81 15.22 11.86
CA GLY A 368 20.45 14.03 11.31
C GLY A 368 19.67 13.36 10.18
N THR A 369 18.55 13.94 9.74
CA THR A 369 17.55 13.28 8.89
C THR A 369 17.21 14.15 7.67
N SER A 370 16.34 13.63 6.80
CA SER A 370 15.79 14.36 5.64
C SER A 370 14.82 15.50 6.03
N ILE A 371 14.35 15.54 7.28
CA ILE A 371 13.41 16.55 7.78
C ILE A 371 14.09 17.64 8.62
N ALA A 372 15.39 17.90 8.44
CA ALA A 372 16.14 18.88 9.24
C ALA A 372 15.47 20.28 9.30
N ARG A 373 14.85 20.73 8.20
CA ARG A 373 14.08 21.98 8.14
C ARG A 373 12.88 22.04 9.10
N TYR A 374 12.31 20.90 9.52
CA TYR A 374 11.16 20.85 10.43
C TYR A 374 11.50 21.48 11.78
N LEU A 375 12.77 21.42 12.20
CA LEU A 375 13.25 22.03 13.45
C LEU A 375 12.95 23.52 13.57
N LEU A 376 12.88 24.24 12.43
CA LEU A 376 12.61 25.68 12.40
C LEU A 376 11.17 26.03 12.76
N PHE A 377 10.27 25.06 12.72
CA PHE A 377 8.83 25.27 12.94
C PHE A 377 8.37 24.76 14.30
N VAL A 378 9.27 24.17 15.11
CA VAL A 378 8.96 23.66 16.45
C VAL A 378 8.97 24.82 17.48
N PRO A 379 7.88 25.03 18.23
CA PRO A 379 7.85 25.99 19.35
C PRO A 379 8.93 25.71 20.38
N ARG A 380 9.36 26.75 21.10
CA ARG A 380 10.49 26.63 22.03
C ARG A 380 10.24 25.58 23.12
N GLU A 381 9.02 25.51 23.62
CA GLU A 381 8.55 24.60 24.66
C GLU A 381 8.57 23.13 24.23
N ASP A 382 8.47 22.85 22.92
CA ASP A 382 8.37 21.49 22.37
C ASP A 382 9.71 20.92 21.87
N ARG A 383 10.76 21.75 21.80
CA ARG A 383 12.08 21.39 21.22
C ARG A 383 12.82 20.25 21.92
N THR A 384 12.43 19.91 23.15
CA THR A 384 12.98 18.79 23.93
C THR A 384 11.96 17.67 24.15
N ARG A 385 10.71 17.86 23.70
CA ARG A 385 9.64 16.87 23.77
C ARG A 385 9.68 16.03 22.50
N VAL A 386 9.64 14.70 22.64
CA VAL A 386 9.50 13.79 21.50
C VAL A 386 8.24 14.15 20.73
N GLN A 387 8.39 14.32 19.43
CA GLN A 387 7.30 14.61 18.51
C GLN A 387 6.98 13.34 17.73
N GLN A 388 5.72 13.18 17.35
CA GLN A 388 5.28 12.18 16.40
C GLN A 388 4.63 12.93 15.24
N ILE A 389 5.20 12.80 14.05
CA ILE A 389 4.80 13.65 12.93
C ILE A 389 3.84 12.91 11.99
N MET A 390 3.84 11.58 11.96
CA MET A 390 2.89 10.79 11.17
C MET A 390 2.29 9.66 12.00
N ASN A 391 1.35 8.89 11.42
CA ASN A 391 0.83 7.70 12.09
C ASN A 391 1.98 6.78 12.52
N ASP A 392 1.87 6.21 13.71
CA ASP A 392 2.61 5.00 14.08
C ASP A 392 1.79 3.75 13.70
N ALA A 393 2.32 2.56 14.04
CA ALA A 393 1.64 1.30 13.72
C ALA A 393 0.27 1.19 14.42
N ASP A 394 0.16 1.67 15.65
CA ASP A 394 -1.08 1.61 16.43
C ASP A 394 -2.13 2.57 15.86
N ASP A 395 -1.74 3.79 15.50
CA ASP A 395 -2.60 4.77 14.84
C ASP A 395 -3.11 4.25 13.49
N PHE A 396 -2.25 3.58 12.71
CA PHE A 396 -2.63 3.00 11.42
C PHE A 396 -3.63 1.85 11.60
N VAL A 397 -3.40 0.95 12.55
CA VAL A 397 -4.37 -0.12 12.90
C VAL A 397 -5.68 0.47 13.42
N ALA A 398 -5.62 1.49 14.27
CA ALA A 398 -6.80 2.19 14.78
C ALA A 398 -7.60 2.86 13.66
N THR A 399 -6.91 3.46 12.67
CA THR A 399 -7.53 4.02 11.46
C THR A 399 -8.27 2.93 10.68
N GLY A 400 -7.63 1.78 10.47
CA GLY A 400 -8.26 0.62 9.83
C GLY A 400 -9.51 0.13 10.56
N ARG A 401 -9.44 0.00 11.89
CA ARG A 401 -10.58 -0.40 12.74
C ARG A 401 -11.72 0.62 12.69
N ALA A 402 -11.40 1.91 12.80
CA ALA A 402 -12.38 2.99 12.72
C ALA A 402 -13.08 3.03 11.36
N TRP A 403 -12.36 2.73 10.28
CA TRP A 403 -12.95 2.65 8.94
C TRP A 403 -13.75 1.35 8.70
N GLY A 404 -13.58 0.34 9.54
CA GLY A 404 -14.04 -1.02 9.24
C GLY A 404 -13.36 -1.61 8.01
N ALA A 405 -12.06 -1.37 7.84
CA ALA A 405 -11.27 -1.87 6.73
C ALA A 405 -11.16 -3.40 6.77
N ARG A 406 -11.47 -4.06 5.66
CA ARG A 406 -11.32 -5.54 5.53
C ARG A 406 -9.86 -5.96 5.38
N THR A 407 -9.03 -5.10 4.81
CA THR A 407 -7.61 -5.32 4.63
C THR A 407 -6.88 -4.00 4.88
N ILE A 408 -5.84 -4.04 5.70
CA ILE A 408 -4.88 -2.94 5.84
C ILE A 408 -3.57 -3.38 5.19
N VAL A 409 -2.98 -2.52 4.38
CA VAL A 409 -1.73 -2.75 3.66
C VAL A 409 -0.77 -1.64 4.08
N PRO A 410 0.22 -1.95 4.90
CA PRO A 410 1.25 -0.97 5.18
C PRO A 410 2.05 -0.64 3.92
N TYR A 411 2.32 0.64 3.71
CA TYR A 411 3.15 1.13 2.60
C TYR A 411 3.89 2.42 3.02
N ALA A 412 4.51 3.14 2.10
CA ALA A 412 5.33 4.33 2.38
C ALA A 412 6.52 4.11 3.34
N ASN A 413 6.87 2.84 3.61
CA ASN A 413 8.01 2.47 4.44
C ASN A 413 9.18 1.88 3.64
N GLY A 414 9.07 1.84 2.31
CA GLY A 414 10.07 1.27 1.40
C GLY A 414 10.28 -0.25 1.52
N GLY A 415 9.26 -1.01 1.96
CA GLY A 415 9.34 -2.45 2.19
C GLY A 415 9.65 -3.35 0.97
N THR A 416 9.64 -2.81 -0.24
CA THR A 416 10.09 -3.55 -1.44
C THR A 416 11.62 -3.50 -1.60
N PRO A 417 12.31 -4.60 -1.96
CA PRO A 417 13.78 -4.69 -1.95
C PRO A 417 14.51 -3.59 -2.73
N TRP A 418 13.96 -3.14 -3.86
CA TRP A 418 14.59 -2.09 -4.68
C TRP A 418 14.61 -0.72 -4.00
N PHE A 419 13.70 -0.43 -3.07
CA PHE A 419 13.70 0.82 -2.31
C PHE A 419 14.77 0.82 -1.21
N ALA A 420 15.05 -0.34 -0.60
CA ALA A 420 16.18 -0.49 0.31
C ALA A 420 17.51 -0.11 -0.35
N ARG A 421 17.72 -0.48 -1.63
CA ARG A 421 18.93 -0.15 -2.41
C ARG A 421 19.20 1.35 -2.51
N ILE A 422 18.17 2.19 -2.50
CA ILE A 422 18.31 3.65 -2.58
C ILE A 422 18.15 4.35 -1.23
N GLY A 423 18.15 3.58 -0.15
CA GLY A 423 18.06 4.11 1.20
C GLY A 423 16.65 4.44 1.68
N LEU A 424 15.62 4.10 0.90
CA LEU A 424 14.21 4.31 1.27
C LEU A 424 13.57 3.11 1.97
N GLY A 425 14.21 1.94 1.97
CA GLY A 425 13.75 0.77 2.71
C GLY A 425 14.20 0.73 4.18
N PRO A 426 13.77 -0.27 4.95
CA PRO A 426 14.11 -0.39 6.36
C PRO A 426 15.62 -0.52 6.56
N HIS A 427 16.21 0.38 7.35
CA HIS A 427 17.57 0.25 7.86
C HIS A 427 17.47 -0.14 9.32
N GLY A 428 17.88 -1.35 9.67
CA GLY A 428 18.04 -1.72 11.08
C GLY A 428 19.05 -0.78 11.74
N ASP A 429 18.65 -0.02 12.76
CA ASP A 429 19.61 0.57 13.68
C ASP A 429 20.06 -0.55 14.63
N PRO A 430 21.31 -1.03 14.54
CA PRO A 430 21.79 -2.07 15.44
C PRO A 430 21.81 -1.62 16.91
N ASP A 431 21.77 -0.31 17.18
CA ASP A 431 21.69 0.25 18.53
C ASP A 431 20.23 0.39 19.03
N HIS A 432 19.24 0.27 18.14
CA HIS A 432 17.81 0.36 18.44
C HIS A 432 16.99 -0.68 17.63
N PRO A 433 17.08 -1.98 18.00
CA PRO A 433 16.35 -3.05 17.30
C PRO A 433 14.82 -2.97 17.45
N ASP A 434 14.33 -2.16 18.38
CA ASP A 434 12.90 -1.90 18.66
C ASP A 434 12.43 -0.53 18.11
N ASP A 435 13.15 0.06 17.15
CA ASP A 435 12.77 1.36 16.58
C ASP A 435 11.43 1.26 15.84
N GLU A 436 10.40 1.87 16.43
CA GLU A 436 9.03 1.96 15.89
C GLU A 436 8.96 2.64 14.51
N ASN A 437 10.04 3.31 14.08
CA ASN A 437 10.15 3.96 12.77
C ASN A 437 10.68 3.03 11.66
N ILE A 438 10.91 1.76 11.97
CA ILE A 438 11.34 0.71 11.02
C ILE A 438 10.14 -0.22 10.75
N ASP A 439 10.07 -0.81 9.56
CA ASP A 439 9.10 -1.88 9.29
C ASP A 439 9.22 -2.97 10.37
N PRO A 440 8.10 -3.36 11.00
CA PRO A 440 8.11 -4.33 12.09
C PRO A 440 8.63 -5.67 11.57
N PRO A 441 9.37 -6.42 12.41
CA PRO A 441 9.75 -7.79 12.07
C PRO A 441 8.53 -8.58 11.61
N LEU A 442 8.72 -9.47 10.62
CA LEU A 442 7.64 -10.28 10.05
C LEU A 442 6.84 -10.99 11.16
N GLU A 443 7.51 -11.42 12.23
CA GLU A 443 6.92 -12.09 13.39
C GLU A 443 5.94 -11.19 14.16
N LEU A 444 6.20 -9.88 14.21
CA LEU A 444 5.30 -8.91 14.85
C LEU A 444 4.09 -8.63 13.98
N VAL A 445 4.27 -8.58 12.64
CA VAL A 445 3.17 -8.50 11.67
C VAL A 445 2.30 -9.76 11.74
N GLU A 446 2.90 -10.94 11.76
CA GLU A 446 2.21 -12.22 11.90
C GLU A 446 1.43 -12.30 13.22
N ARG A 447 2.03 -11.84 14.33
CA ARG A 447 1.35 -11.77 15.64
C ARG A 447 0.18 -10.78 15.61
N ALA A 448 0.38 -9.57 15.08
CA ALA A 448 -0.67 -8.57 14.95
C ALA A 448 -1.79 -9.04 14.01
N MET A 449 -1.49 -9.78 12.94
CA MET A 449 -2.47 -10.40 12.04
C MET A 449 -3.24 -11.53 12.75
N ALA A 450 -2.57 -12.32 13.59
CA ALA A 450 -3.21 -13.34 14.40
C ALA A 450 -4.12 -12.73 15.48
N GLU A 451 -3.71 -11.61 16.07
CA GLU A 451 -4.48 -10.84 17.06
C GLU A 451 -5.61 -10.00 16.42
N ALA A 452 -5.48 -9.63 15.14
CA ALA A 452 -6.46 -8.89 14.35
C ALA A 452 -7.45 -9.78 13.59
N ALA A 453 -7.33 -11.11 13.69
CA ALA A 453 -8.41 -12.00 13.28
C ALA A 453 -9.68 -11.57 14.04
N PRO A 454 -10.83 -11.42 13.37
CA PRO A 454 -12.05 -11.01 14.07
C PRO A 454 -12.28 -12.01 15.21
N ALA A 455 -12.55 -11.48 16.41
CA ALA A 455 -12.72 -12.25 17.65
C ALA A 455 -13.82 -13.34 17.57
N ASP A 456 -14.57 -13.38 16.47
CA ASP A 456 -15.73 -14.22 16.20
C ASP A 456 -15.47 -15.30 15.13
N ALA A 457 -14.24 -15.43 14.62
CA ALA A 457 -13.90 -16.43 13.61
C ALA A 457 -13.79 -17.84 14.22
N VAL A 458 -14.70 -18.74 13.84
CA VAL A 458 -14.64 -20.15 14.23
C VAL A 458 -13.70 -20.90 13.30
N LEU A 459 -12.63 -21.44 13.87
CA LEU A 459 -11.75 -22.39 13.20
C LEU A 459 -12.23 -23.82 13.45
N VAL A 460 -12.39 -24.61 12.37
CA VAL A 460 -12.84 -26.02 12.46
C VAL A 460 -11.70 -27.01 12.72
N ASP A 461 -10.57 -26.56 13.27
CA ASP A 461 -9.40 -27.38 13.57
C ASP A 461 -9.64 -28.32 14.77
N GLN A 462 -10.36 -29.40 14.50
CA GLN A 462 -10.71 -30.43 15.48
C GLN A 462 -10.17 -31.79 15.04
N THR A 463 -9.94 -32.69 16.00
CA THR A 463 -9.72 -34.10 15.71
C THR A 463 -11.05 -34.83 15.73
N VAL A 464 -11.36 -35.51 14.64
CA VAL A 464 -12.59 -36.31 14.42
C VAL A 464 -12.22 -37.75 14.06
N LYS A 465 -13.18 -38.65 13.99
CA LYS A 465 -12.95 -40.06 13.64
C LYS A 465 -13.39 -40.36 12.22
N LEU A 466 -12.60 -41.14 11.47
CA LEU A 466 -13.04 -41.76 10.22
C LEU A 466 -13.97 -42.95 10.51
N LEU A 467 -14.68 -43.45 9.50
CA LEU A 467 -15.59 -44.60 9.66
C LEU A 467 -14.92 -45.87 10.21
N ASP A 468 -13.61 -46.04 10.01
CA ASP A 468 -12.84 -47.16 10.57
C ASP A 468 -12.39 -46.93 12.03
N GLY A 469 -12.77 -45.80 12.62
CA GLY A 469 -12.45 -45.39 13.99
C GLY A 469 -11.12 -44.66 14.17
N THR A 470 -10.33 -44.48 13.09
CA THR A 470 -9.04 -43.78 13.14
C THR A 470 -9.23 -42.28 13.34
N ASP A 471 -8.30 -41.65 14.09
CA ASP A 471 -8.34 -40.21 14.32
C ASP A 471 -7.82 -39.44 13.10
N LYS A 472 -8.56 -38.41 12.69
CA LYS A 472 -8.26 -37.51 11.58
C LYS A 472 -8.30 -36.06 12.06
N SER A 473 -7.21 -35.33 11.84
CA SER A 473 -7.14 -33.91 12.13
C SER A 473 -7.73 -33.11 10.98
N LEU A 474 -8.70 -32.23 11.26
CA LEU A 474 -9.23 -31.33 10.24
C LEU A 474 -8.21 -30.25 9.83
N ALA A 475 -7.17 -30.01 10.65
CA ALA A 475 -6.08 -29.12 10.28
C ALA A 475 -5.28 -29.62 9.05
N ASP A 476 -5.35 -30.93 8.73
CA ASP A 476 -4.73 -31.52 7.55
C ASP A 476 -5.28 -30.93 6.23
N TYR A 477 -6.47 -30.31 6.28
CA TYR A 477 -7.11 -29.68 5.13
C TYR A 477 -6.86 -28.17 5.02
N ARG A 478 -5.98 -27.60 5.86
CA ARG A 478 -5.61 -26.19 5.76
C ARG A 478 -5.14 -25.83 4.36
N GLY A 479 -5.53 -24.65 3.89
CA GLY A 479 -5.28 -24.22 2.53
C GLY A 479 -6.28 -24.77 1.49
N LYS A 480 -7.26 -25.58 1.89
CA LYS A 480 -8.36 -26.05 1.03
C LYS A 480 -9.70 -25.47 1.48
N ALA A 481 -10.63 -25.29 0.54
CA ALA A 481 -12.02 -25.01 0.88
C ALA A 481 -12.72 -26.30 1.32
N LEU A 482 -13.51 -26.28 2.40
CA LEU A 482 -14.20 -27.46 2.91
C LEU A 482 -15.71 -27.29 2.86
N LEU A 483 -16.42 -28.35 2.48
CA LEU A 483 -17.86 -28.45 2.60
C LEU A 483 -18.21 -29.57 3.59
N LEU A 484 -18.54 -29.20 4.83
CA LEU A 484 -18.93 -30.14 5.87
C LEU A 484 -20.43 -30.41 5.77
N VAL A 485 -20.84 -31.68 5.71
CA VAL A 485 -22.24 -32.07 5.52
C VAL A 485 -22.64 -33.14 6.52
N ASN A 486 -23.77 -32.96 7.22
CA ASN A 486 -24.35 -34.07 7.97
C ASN A 486 -25.20 -34.95 7.07
N THR A 487 -25.00 -36.26 7.08
CA THR A 487 -25.63 -37.17 6.12
C THR A 487 -26.45 -38.27 6.78
N ALA A 488 -27.34 -38.87 5.99
CA ALA A 488 -28.12 -40.04 6.35
C ALA A 488 -28.49 -40.86 5.10
N SER A 489 -28.61 -42.19 5.23
CA SER A 489 -28.86 -43.20 4.20
C SER A 489 -30.36 -43.44 3.98
N GLU A 490 -31.19 -43.23 4.99
CA GLU A 490 -32.64 -43.45 4.92
C GLU A 490 -33.43 -42.12 4.97
N CYS A 491 -32.91 -41.07 4.33
CA CYS A 491 -33.49 -39.73 4.30
C CYS A 491 -34.06 -39.38 2.93
N GLY A 492 -35.11 -38.55 2.88
CA GLY A 492 -35.64 -38.01 1.62
C GLY A 492 -34.61 -37.17 0.83
N TYR A 493 -33.57 -36.67 1.49
CA TYR A 493 -32.46 -35.94 0.89
C TYR A 493 -31.25 -36.82 0.55
N THR A 494 -31.29 -38.13 0.82
CA THR A 494 -30.19 -39.05 0.48
C THR A 494 -29.76 -39.00 -1.00
N PRO A 495 -30.64 -38.77 -1.99
CA PRO A 495 -30.21 -38.58 -3.37
C PRO A 495 -29.18 -37.46 -3.60
N GLN A 496 -29.04 -36.50 -2.67
CA GLN A 496 -28.02 -35.44 -2.75
C GLN A 496 -26.58 -35.95 -2.71
N TYR A 497 -26.34 -37.20 -2.31
CA TYR A 497 -25.02 -37.83 -2.44
C TYR A 497 -24.48 -37.79 -3.88
N ALA A 498 -25.35 -38.01 -4.88
CA ALA A 498 -24.96 -37.94 -6.28
C ALA A 498 -24.47 -36.53 -6.68
N ASP A 499 -25.20 -35.51 -6.25
CA ASP A 499 -24.86 -34.11 -6.54
C ASP A 499 -23.62 -33.64 -5.77
N LEU A 500 -23.44 -34.09 -4.51
CA LEU A 500 -22.22 -33.85 -3.74
C LEU A 500 -21.00 -34.50 -4.40
N GLN A 501 -21.15 -35.72 -4.92
CA GLN A 501 -20.07 -36.43 -5.61
C GLN A 501 -19.71 -35.71 -6.92
N ALA A 502 -20.70 -35.27 -7.70
CA ALA A 502 -20.47 -34.49 -8.91
C ALA A 502 -19.77 -33.14 -8.62
N LEU A 503 -20.21 -32.45 -7.56
CA LEU A 503 -19.59 -31.21 -7.08
C LEU A 503 -18.13 -31.43 -6.67
N TYR A 504 -17.86 -32.48 -5.90
CA TYR A 504 -16.52 -32.86 -5.48
C TYR A 504 -15.62 -33.17 -6.68
N ALA A 505 -16.07 -34.02 -7.60
CA ALA A 505 -15.33 -34.37 -8.81
C ALA A 505 -14.96 -33.13 -9.64
N LYS A 506 -15.85 -32.13 -9.70
CA LYS A 506 -15.62 -30.86 -10.42
C LYS A 506 -14.55 -29.98 -9.77
N TYR A 507 -14.55 -29.87 -8.44
CA TYR A 507 -13.75 -28.85 -7.74
C TYR A 507 -12.57 -29.41 -6.92
N LYS A 508 -12.42 -30.72 -6.74
CA LYS A 508 -11.31 -31.31 -5.99
C LYS A 508 -9.94 -30.90 -6.51
N GLY A 509 -9.77 -30.85 -7.83
CA GLY A 509 -8.53 -30.38 -8.48
C GLY A 509 -8.24 -28.89 -8.27
N ARG A 510 -9.22 -28.11 -7.80
CA ARG A 510 -9.11 -26.69 -7.44
C ARG A 510 -9.05 -26.47 -5.92
N GLY A 511 -8.93 -27.54 -5.13
CA GLY A 511 -8.78 -27.45 -3.68
C GLY A 511 -10.07 -27.44 -2.87
N LEU A 512 -11.18 -28.01 -3.38
CA LEU A 512 -12.37 -28.32 -2.57
C LEU A 512 -12.26 -29.72 -1.96
N GLU A 513 -12.59 -29.87 -0.68
CA GLU A 513 -12.86 -31.15 -0.03
C GLU A 513 -14.28 -31.20 0.53
N VAL A 514 -14.97 -32.32 0.34
CA VAL A 514 -16.28 -32.57 0.94
C VAL A 514 -16.10 -33.53 2.11
N LEU A 515 -16.60 -33.16 3.29
CA LEU A 515 -16.44 -33.92 4.52
C LEU A 515 -17.82 -34.34 5.04
N ALA A 516 -18.15 -35.62 4.93
CA ALA A 516 -19.47 -36.14 5.28
C ALA A 516 -19.50 -36.81 6.65
N PHE A 517 -20.43 -36.37 7.49
CA PHE A 517 -20.61 -36.79 8.88
C PHE A 517 -21.98 -37.46 9.05
N PRO A 518 -22.07 -38.80 9.00
CA PRO A 518 -23.30 -39.53 9.26
C PRO A 518 -23.90 -39.19 10.62
N SER A 519 -25.22 -39.10 10.74
CA SER A 519 -25.88 -38.87 12.02
C SER A 519 -27.25 -39.51 12.10
N ASN A 520 -27.50 -40.23 13.20
CA ASN A 520 -28.79 -40.86 13.46
C ASN A 520 -29.77 -39.96 14.23
N ASP A 521 -29.38 -38.71 14.48
CA ASP A 521 -30.13 -37.79 15.33
C ASP A 521 -31.46 -37.36 14.72
N PHE A 522 -31.59 -37.38 13.39
CA PHE A 522 -32.78 -36.90 12.68
C PHE A 522 -33.58 -38.08 12.13
N GLY A 523 -34.71 -38.38 12.77
CA GLY A 523 -35.66 -39.39 12.31
C GLY A 523 -35.18 -40.84 12.44
N GLY A 524 -34.02 -41.10 13.07
CA GLY A 524 -33.45 -42.45 13.12
C GLY A 524 -33.01 -42.97 11.76
N GLN A 525 -32.65 -42.07 10.83
CA GLN A 525 -32.42 -42.35 9.41
C GLN A 525 -30.98 -42.79 9.06
N GLU A 526 -30.15 -43.01 10.08
CA GLU A 526 -28.81 -43.58 9.92
C GLU A 526 -28.61 -44.76 10.90
N PRO A 527 -29.40 -45.84 10.80
CA PRO A 527 -29.35 -46.94 11.78
C PRO A 527 -28.13 -47.85 11.60
N GLY A 528 -27.51 -47.87 10.40
CA GLY A 528 -26.45 -48.81 10.05
C GLY A 528 -25.15 -48.67 10.84
N THR A 529 -24.35 -49.73 10.88
CA THR A 529 -22.96 -49.71 11.37
C THR A 529 -22.05 -48.96 10.39
N PRO A 530 -20.83 -48.54 10.80
CA PRO A 530 -19.90 -47.88 9.89
C PRO A 530 -19.63 -48.66 8.59
N GLU A 531 -19.55 -49.98 8.65
CA GLU A 531 -19.37 -50.86 7.49
C GLU A 531 -20.59 -50.82 6.57
N GLN A 532 -21.80 -50.85 7.13
CA GLN A 532 -23.04 -50.76 6.35
C GLN A 532 -23.21 -49.39 5.69
N ILE A 533 -22.82 -48.32 6.40
CA ILE A 533 -22.82 -46.95 5.86
C ILE A 533 -21.83 -46.87 4.68
N ARG A 534 -20.64 -47.46 4.84
CA ARG A 534 -19.63 -47.50 3.77
C ARG A 534 -20.11 -48.28 2.56
N GLU A 535 -20.61 -49.50 2.77
CA GLU A 535 -21.16 -50.34 1.70
C GLU A 535 -22.29 -49.64 0.95
N PHE A 536 -23.20 -48.98 1.68
CA PHE A 536 -24.31 -48.24 1.08
C PHE A 536 -23.84 -47.11 0.17
N VAL A 537 -23.01 -46.18 0.65
CA VAL A 537 -22.62 -45.02 -0.17
C VAL A 537 -21.70 -45.40 -1.33
N ASP A 538 -20.90 -46.46 -1.18
CA ASP A 538 -20.03 -46.95 -2.25
C ASP A 538 -20.85 -47.64 -3.35
N SER A 539 -21.81 -48.49 -2.98
CA SER A 539 -22.64 -49.23 -3.94
C SER A 539 -23.67 -48.38 -4.66
N GLU A 540 -24.32 -47.44 -3.96
CA GLU A 540 -25.41 -46.64 -4.51
C GLU A 540 -24.95 -45.33 -5.17
N TYR A 541 -23.86 -44.73 -4.68
CA TYR A 541 -23.45 -43.37 -5.09
C TYR A 541 -21.98 -43.24 -5.51
N ALA A 542 -21.15 -44.27 -5.32
CA ALA A 542 -19.72 -44.25 -5.62
C ALA A 542 -18.99 -43.02 -5.02
N VAL A 543 -19.26 -42.75 -3.73
CA VAL A 543 -18.70 -41.60 -3.01
C VAL A 543 -17.17 -41.72 -2.90
N GLU A 544 -16.47 -40.71 -3.42
CA GLU A 544 -14.99 -40.62 -3.34
C GLU A 544 -14.51 -39.70 -2.21
N PHE A 545 -15.36 -38.78 -1.74
CA PHE A 545 -15.00 -37.85 -0.69
C PHE A 545 -15.06 -38.48 0.71
N GLU A 546 -14.41 -37.84 1.68
CA GLU A 546 -14.16 -38.46 2.97
C GLU A 546 -15.39 -38.56 3.85
N MET A 547 -15.53 -39.73 4.46
CA MET A 547 -16.67 -40.10 5.27
C MET A 547 -16.18 -40.42 6.68
N PHE A 548 -16.77 -39.70 7.63
CA PHE A 548 -16.39 -39.73 9.03
C PHE A 548 -17.30 -40.69 9.83
N ASP A 549 -16.88 -41.00 11.04
CA ASP A 549 -17.69 -41.76 11.98
C ASP A 549 -19.01 -41.03 12.28
N LYS A 550 -19.99 -41.78 12.76
CA LYS A 550 -21.29 -41.25 13.13
C LYS A 550 -21.15 -40.26 14.28
N VAL A 551 -21.74 -39.09 14.15
CA VAL A 551 -21.63 -38.01 15.15
C VAL A 551 -22.99 -37.59 15.70
N ALA A 552 -22.99 -37.25 16.99
CA ALA A 552 -24.08 -36.54 17.62
C ALA A 552 -24.05 -35.06 17.21
N ILE A 553 -25.11 -34.59 16.59
CA ILE A 553 -25.28 -33.25 16.04
C ILE A 553 -26.20 -32.40 16.92
N LYS A 554 -27.08 -33.03 17.70
CA LYS A 554 -27.95 -32.34 18.64
C LYS A 554 -28.00 -33.03 20.00
N GLY A 555 -28.61 -32.36 20.98
CA GLY A 555 -28.75 -32.88 22.33
C GLY A 555 -27.52 -32.66 23.23
N PRO A 556 -27.53 -33.20 24.45
CA PRO A 556 -26.49 -32.94 25.45
C PRO A 556 -25.11 -33.47 25.02
N ASP A 557 -25.09 -34.54 24.22
CA ASP A 557 -23.87 -35.21 23.76
C ASP A 557 -23.37 -34.68 22.40
N LYS A 558 -23.88 -33.53 21.93
CA LYS A 558 -23.46 -32.88 20.67
C LYS A 558 -21.94 -32.81 20.57
N ALA A 559 -21.41 -33.27 19.44
CA ALA A 559 -19.97 -33.34 19.17
C ALA A 559 -19.34 -31.93 19.17
N PRO A 560 -18.07 -31.80 19.62
CA PRO A 560 -17.37 -30.51 19.67
C PRO A 560 -17.37 -29.75 18.33
N LEU A 561 -17.15 -30.46 17.22
CA LEU A 561 -17.23 -29.87 15.88
C LEU A 561 -18.59 -29.23 15.60
N TYR A 562 -19.69 -29.90 15.91
CA TYR A 562 -21.03 -29.37 15.66
C TYR A 562 -21.41 -28.27 16.65
N ARG A 563 -20.85 -28.23 17.86
CA ARG A 563 -20.95 -27.04 18.74
C ARG A 563 -20.26 -25.85 18.09
N ALA A 564 -19.05 -26.02 17.57
CA ALA A 564 -18.34 -24.95 16.87
C ALA A 564 -19.15 -24.42 15.68
N LEU A 565 -19.69 -25.31 14.84
CA LEU A 565 -20.49 -24.95 13.67
C LEU A 565 -21.82 -24.25 14.02
N THR A 566 -22.49 -24.68 15.09
CA THR A 566 -23.86 -24.23 15.43
C THR A 566 -23.92 -23.11 16.46
N GLU A 567 -22.92 -22.96 17.33
CA GLU A 567 -22.97 -22.06 18.49
C GLU A 567 -21.91 -20.96 18.42
N GLN A 568 -20.78 -21.20 17.77
CA GLN A 568 -19.63 -20.30 17.80
C GLN A 568 -19.55 -19.41 16.56
N THR A 569 -20.29 -19.71 15.49
CA THR A 569 -20.25 -18.99 14.20
C THR A 569 -20.92 -17.61 14.27
N PRO A 570 -20.68 -16.71 13.29
CA PRO A 570 -21.37 -15.41 13.21
C PRO A 570 -22.91 -15.54 13.22
N GLU A 571 -23.61 -14.51 13.68
CA GLU A 571 -25.08 -14.53 13.89
C GLU A 571 -25.88 -14.99 12.65
N GLY A 572 -25.43 -14.65 11.43
CA GLY A 572 -26.10 -15.06 10.19
C GLY A 572 -25.92 -16.54 9.81
N ILE A 573 -25.02 -17.28 10.47
CA ILE A 573 -24.70 -18.70 10.23
C ILE A 573 -25.14 -19.57 11.43
N ARG A 574 -25.09 -18.99 12.64
CA ARG A 574 -25.38 -19.63 13.92
C ARG A 574 -26.79 -20.21 13.98
N GLY A 575 -26.94 -21.33 14.68
CA GLY A 575 -28.22 -21.97 14.98
C GLY A 575 -28.15 -23.49 14.94
N GLU A 576 -29.13 -24.15 15.53
CA GLU A 576 -29.23 -25.62 15.52
C GLU A 576 -29.40 -26.16 14.09
N VAL A 577 -28.79 -27.33 13.83
CA VAL A 577 -29.03 -28.08 12.59
C VAL A 577 -30.48 -28.55 12.58
N LYS A 578 -31.22 -28.22 11.52
CA LYS A 578 -32.65 -28.51 11.44
C LYS A 578 -32.94 -29.92 10.97
N TRP A 579 -32.12 -30.45 10.06
CA TRP A 579 -32.33 -31.76 9.44
C TRP A 579 -31.05 -32.34 8.83
N ASN A 580 -31.12 -33.59 8.34
CA ASN A 580 -30.08 -34.23 7.52
C ASN A 580 -29.77 -33.39 6.27
N PHE A 581 -28.53 -33.38 5.81
CA PHE A 581 -28.00 -32.64 4.65
C PHE A 581 -27.90 -31.11 4.82
N THR A 582 -27.74 -30.63 6.06
CA THR A 582 -27.27 -29.26 6.31
C THR A 582 -25.77 -29.18 6.02
N LYS A 583 -25.33 -28.08 5.41
CA LYS A 583 -23.98 -27.94 4.86
C LYS A 583 -23.33 -26.68 5.40
N PHE A 584 -22.07 -26.76 5.78
CA PHE A 584 -21.26 -25.63 6.22
C PHE A 584 -20.06 -25.48 5.29
N LEU A 585 -19.93 -24.30 4.70
CA LEU A 585 -18.80 -23.95 3.83
C LEU A 585 -17.72 -23.29 4.68
N VAL A 586 -16.50 -23.78 4.52
CA VAL A 586 -15.31 -23.34 5.25
C VAL A 586 -14.26 -22.88 4.25
N ASP A 587 -13.63 -21.74 4.52
CA ASP A 587 -12.58 -21.18 3.67
C ASP A 587 -11.20 -21.84 3.93
N PRO A 588 -10.18 -21.58 3.09
CA PRO A 588 -8.83 -22.12 3.24
C PRO A 588 -8.11 -21.79 4.56
N GLN A 589 -8.61 -20.81 5.30
CA GLN A 589 -8.10 -20.41 6.62
C GLN A 589 -8.80 -21.18 7.75
N GLY A 590 -9.78 -22.04 7.44
CA GLY A 590 -10.53 -22.84 8.40
C GLY A 590 -11.77 -22.13 8.97
N ARG A 591 -12.19 -20.99 8.40
CA ARG A 591 -13.32 -20.20 8.91
C ARG A 591 -14.62 -20.62 8.26
N VAL A 592 -15.67 -20.78 9.06
CA VAL A 592 -17.03 -21.03 8.55
C VAL A 592 -17.60 -19.75 7.93
N VAL A 593 -17.78 -19.75 6.61
CA VAL A 593 -18.18 -18.57 5.83
C VAL A 593 -19.64 -18.59 5.40
N GLN A 594 -20.28 -19.76 5.33
CA GLN A 594 -21.69 -19.88 4.95
C GLN A 594 -22.31 -21.19 5.42
N ARG A 595 -23.63 -21.20 5.61
CA ARG A 595 -24.43 -22.41 5.90
C ARG A 595 -25.58 -22.53 4.89
N PHE A 596 -25.87 -23.76 4.50
CA PHE A 596 -26.98 -24.11 3.62
C PHE A 596 -27.87 -25.16 4.29
N GLU A 597 -29.17 -24.93 4.30
CA GLU A 597 -30.14 -25.89 4.81
C GLU A 597 -30.38 -27.04 3.81
N SER A 598 -30.98 -28.14 4.27
CA SER A 598 -31.20 -29.37 3.49
C SER A 598 -31.81 -29.17 2.11
N ALA A 599 -32.74 -28.22 1.98
CA ALA A 599 -33.44 -27.94 0.72
C ALA A 599 -32.57 -27.25 -0.35
N VAL A 600 -31.40 -26.72 0.03
CA VAL A 600 -30.43 -26.20 -0.94
C VAL A 600 -29.63 -27.38 -1.49
N GLU A 601 -29.89 -27.67 -2.76
CA GLU A 601 -29.21 -28.72 -3.51
C GLU A 601 -27.73 -28.37 -3.75
N PRO A 602 -26.81 -29.35 -3.81
CA PRO A 602 -25.40 -29.07 -4.07
C PRO A 602 -25.11 -28.41 -5.42
N THR A 603 -26.05 -28.54 -6.35
CA THR A 603 -26.02 -27.95 -7.69
C THR A 603 -26.68 -26.57 -7.77
N ASP A 604 -27.24 -26.06 -6.66
CA ASP A 604 -27.87 -24.73 -6.61
C ASP A 604 -26.84 -23.63 -6.94
N PRO A 605 -27.17 -22.68 -7.84
CA PRO A 605 -26.29 -21.56 -8.18
C PRO A 605 -25.71 -20.82 -6.97
N GLN A 606 -26.49 -20.67 -5.88
CA GLN A 606 -26.03 -19.98 -4.68
C GLN A 606 -24.89 -20.74 -3.97
N MET A 607 -24.89 -22.08 -4.05
CA MET A 607 -23.84 -22.91 -3.47
C MET A 607 -22.59 -22.89 -4.34
N ILE A 608 -22.77 -23.01 -5.66
CA ILE A 608 -21.67 -22.97 -6.63
C ILE A 608 -20.93 -21.63 -6.53
N GLU A 609 -21.65 -20.51 -6.51
CA GLU A 609 -21.03 -19.19 -6.39
C GLU A 609 -20.25 -19.03 -5.08
N ALA A 610 -20.83 -19.49 -3.96
CA ALA A 610 -20.17 -19.44 -2.66
C ALA A 610 -18.88 -20.27 -2.64
N ILE A 611 -18.90 -21.47 -3.21
CA ILE A 611 -17.71 -22.33 -3.35
C ILE A 611 -16.66 -21.64 -4.21
N GLU A 612 -17.02 -21.16 -5.40
CA GLU A 612 -16.06 -20.53 -6.31
C GLU A 612 -15.38 -19.29 -5.71
N ARG A 613 -16.06 -18.58 -4.81
CA ARG A 613 -15.51 -17.43 -4.08
C ARG A 613 -14.42 -17.82 -3.07
N VAL A 614 -14.50 -19.02 -2.50
CA VAL A 614 -13.60 -19.45 -1.41
C VAL A 614 -12.53 -20.45 -1.85
N LEU A 615 -12.59 -20.95 -3.09
CA LEU A 615 -11.55 -21.83 -3.62
C LEU A 615 -10.17 -21.16 -3.55
N PRO A 616 -9.11 -21.92 -3.20
CA PRO A 616 -7.74 -21.44 -3.26
C PRO A 616 -7.38 -20.87 -4.64
N LYS A 617 -6.62 -19.78 -4.68
CA LYS A 617 -6.06 -19.24 -5.93
C LYS A 617 -4.92 -20.15 -6.40
N ALA A 618 -4.86 -20.40 -7.71
CA ALA A 618 -3.88 -21.28 -8.35
C ALA A 618 -2.45 -20.70 -8.33
#